data_AF-A0A3D0NPQ0-F1
#
_entry.id   AF-A0A3D0NPQ0-F1
#
_cell.length_a   1.000
_cell.length_b   1.000
_cell.length_c   1.000
_cell.angle_alpha   90.00
_cell.angle_beta   90.00
_cell.angle_gamma   90.00
#
_symmetry.space_group_name_H-M   'P 1'
#
loop_
_entity.id
_entity.type
_entity.pdbx_description
1 polymer ?
#
loop_
_entity_poly.entity_id
_entity_poly.type
_entity_poly.pdbx_seq_one_letter_code
_entity_poly.pdbx_strand_id
1 'polypeptide(L)'
;MTEEKKEKTAAELLKEKLLLKKESGAKKLPAEEIAKADDFCKGYVTFLDRAKTEREAVTYAVGMAEKAGFTAYDRTRTYQPGDRVYTVNRGKALILCVIGQNGTKNGVRLGIAHIDSPRLDLKPNPLYESNDLAFFKTHYYGGIKKYQWPTVPLALHGVVAMKDGRVMDVYIGDDEGEPCFVVSDLLPHLAVDQMSKVMTKAFDGEMLNVLIGSRPFRDGEESESVKLNIMNLLYEKYGFTEADFMSADLTMVP
;
A
#
# COMPACT_ATOMS: atom_id res chain seq x y z
N MET A 1 -3.11 14.14 -59.53
CA MET A 1 -2.65 15.36 -58.84
C MET A 1 -1.42 14.99 -58.04
N THR A 2 -0.25 15.42 -58.52
CA THR A 2 1.05 15.19 -57.89
C THR A 2 1.16 16.04 -56.63
N GLU A 3 1.27 15.41 -55.46
CA GLU A 3 1.64 16.10 -54.22
C GLU A 3 3.05 16.66 -54.37
N GLU A 4 3.17 17.99 -54.50
CA GLU A 4 4.44 18.69 -54.39
C GLU A 4 4.99 18.46 -52.97
N LYS A 5 6.07 17.70 -52.86
CA LYS A 5 6.86 17.60 -51.62
C LYS A 5 7.46 18.97 -51.33
N LYS A 6 6.83 19.71 -50.42
CA LYS A 6 7.36 20.97 -49.89
C LYS A 6 8.74 20.73 -49.28
N GLU A 7 9.77 21.39 -49.81
CA GLU A 7 11.13 21.30 -49.26
C GLU A 7 11.17 21.83 -47.83
N LYS A 8 11.81 21.07 -46.93
CA LYS A 8 11.97 21.46 -45.52
C LYS A 8 12.90 22.65 -45.43
N THR A 9 12.53 23.63 -44.62
CA THR A 9 13.36 24.80 -44.30
C THR A 9 14.62 24.39 -43.51
N ALA A 10 15.66 25.22 -43.56
CA ALA A 10 16.87 25.02 -42.75
C ALA A 10 16.57 24.92 -41.23
N ALA A 11 15.55 25.65 -40.76
CA ALA A 11 15.10 25.59 -39.38
C ALA A 11 14.45 24.24 -39.01
N GLU A 12 13.66 23.65 -39.92
CA GLU A 12 13.05 22.32 -39.70
C GLU A 12 14.10 21.20 -39.66
N LEU A 13 15.10 21.26 -40.55
CA LEU A 13 16.22 20.31 -40.55
C LEU A 13 17.07 20.44 -39.28
N LEU A 14 17.34 21.67 -38.83
CA LEU A 14 18.09 21.92 -37.61
C LEU A 14 17.30 21.47 -36.36
N LYS A 15 15.98 21.65 -36.36
CA LYS A 15 15.08 21.18 -35.30
C LYS A 15 15.07 19.65 -35.19
N GLU A 16 15.00 18.94 -36.32
CA GLU A 16 15.07 17.47 -36.35
C GLU A 16 16.43 16.94 -35.86
N LYS A 17 17.51 17.66 -36.16
CA LYS A 17 18.87 17.29 -35.74
C LYS A 17 19.15 17.56 -34.25
N LEU A 18 18.66 18.69 -33.73
CA LEU A 18 19.08 19.20 -32.42
C LEU A 18 18.05 18.99 -31.31
N LEU A 19 16.75 18.90 -31.62
CA LEU A 19 15.71 18.78 -30.59
C LEU A 19 15.19 17.35 -30.47
N LEU A 20 14.89 16.95 -29.23
CA LEU A 20 14.23 15.68 -28.96
C LEU A 20 12.81 15.69 -29.56
N LYS A 21 12.57 14.84 -30.56
CA LYS A 21 11.23 14.59 -31.07
C LYS A 21 10.43 13.73 -30.08
N LYS A 22 9.65 14.39 -29.22
CA LYS A 22 8.68 13.72 -28.33
C LYS A 22 7.52 13.20 -29.17
N GLU A 23 7.47 11.89 -29.36
CA GLU A 23 6.41 11.19 -30.05
C GLU A 23 6.03 9.97 -29.22
N SER A 24 4.74 9.65 -29.15
CA SER A 24 4.24 8.56 -28.32
C SER A 24 4.91 7.24 -28.69
N GLY A 25 5.39 6.50 -27.68
CA GLY A 25 5.98 5.17 -27.88
C GLY A 25 5.01 4.21 -28.55
N ALA A 26 3.73 4.25 -28.17
CA ALA A 26 2.68 3.42 -28.78
C ALA A 26 2.47 3.72 -30.28
N LYS A 27 2.83 4.92 -30.78
CA LYS A 27 2.77 5.21 -32.22
C LYS A 27 3.95 4.63 -32.99
N LYS A 28 5.06 4.33 -32.31
CA LYS A 28 6.30 3.83 -32.94
C LYS A 28 6.42 2.31 -32.89
N LEU A 29 5.79 1.68 -31.88
CA LEU A 29 5.90 0.26 -31.65
C LEU A 29 4.91 -0.52 -32.52
N PRO A 30 5.31 -1.70 -33.04
CA PRO A 30 4.38 -2.63 -33.67
C PRO A 30 3.28 -3.08 -32.71
N ALA A 31 2.11 -3.46 -33.23
CA ALA A 31 0.98 -3.92 -32.43
C ALA A 31 1.33 -5.10 -31.50
N GLU A 32 2.22 -6.00 -31.95
CA GLU A 32 2.68 -7.13 -31.15
C GLU A 32 3.45 -6.70 -29.89
N GLU A 33 4.31 -5.69 -30.00
CA GLU A 33 5.07 -5.17 -28.86
C GLU A 33 4.17 -4.40 -27.89
N ILE A 34 3.14 -3.72 -28.38
CA ILE A 34 2.12 -3.09 -27.54
C ILE A 34 1.36 -4.18 -26.74
N ALA A 35 0.96 -5.26 -27.41
CA ALA A 35 0.26 -6.37 -26.75
C ALA A 35 1.13 -7.02 -25.65
N LYS A 36 2.44 -7.17 -25.87
CA LYS A 36 3.38 -7.64 -24.84
C LYS A 36 3.47 -6.67 -23.65
N ALA A 37 3.47 -5.36 -23.90
CA ALA A 37 3.48 -4.35 -22.84
C ALA A 37 2.17 -4.35 -22.02
N ASP A 38 1.03 -4.52 -22.67
CA ASP A 38 -0.27 -4.63 -22.00
C ASP A 38 -0.35 -5.91 -21.15
N ASP A 39 0.18 -7.03 -21.66
CA ASP A 39 0.24 -8.28 -20.90
C ASP A 39 1.17 -8.17 -19.68
N PHE A 40 2.31 -7.51 -19.82
CA PHE A 40 3.21 -7.20 -18.71
C PHE A 40 2.52 -6.40 -17.60
N CYS A 41 1.64 -5.45 -17.96
CA CYS A 41 0.90 -4.63 -16.99
C CYS A 41 -0.04 -5.46 -16.09
N LYS A 42 -0.54 -6.61 -16.55
CA LYS A 42 -1.45 -7.45 -15.74
C LYS A 42 -0.77 -7.94 -14.47
N GLY A 43 0.48 -8.40 -14.58
CA GLY A 43 1.26 -8.82 -13.42
C GLY A 43 1.54 -7.69 -12.43
N TYR A 44 1.70 -6.46 -12.95
CA TYR A 44 1.85 -5.26 -12.12
C TYR A 44 0.55 -4.93 -11.37
N VAL A 45 -0.61 -5.00 -12.02
CA VAL A 45 -1.91 -4.79 -11.36
C VAL A 45 -2.11 -5.82 -10.25
N THR A 46 -1.89 -7.11 -10.53
CA THR A 46 -1.99 -8.17 -9.51
C THR A 46 -1.01 -7.96 -8.35
N PHE A 47 0.20 -7.45 -8.61
CA PHE A 47 1.14 -7.09 -7.54
C PHE A 47 0.54 -5.99 -6.66
N LEU A 48 0.01 -4.91 -7.25
CA LEU A 48 -0.57 -3.80 -6.50
C LEU A 48 -1.79 -4.22 -5.67
N ASP A 49 -2.65 -5.08 -6.22
CA ASP A 49 -3.84 -5.59 -5.51
C ASP A 49 -3.46 -6.40 -4.25
N ARG A 50 -2.29 -7.04 -4.25
CA ARG A 50 -1.82 -7.92 -3.17
C ARG A 50 -0.79 -7.27 -2.24
N ALA A 51 -0.21 -6.13 -2.62
CA ALA A 51 0.90 -5.48 -1.94
C ALA A 51 0.53 -4.07 -1.47
N LYS A 52 -0.51 -3.98 -0.63
CA LYS A 52 -1.02 -2.70 -0.11
C LYS A 52 -0.14 -2.14 1.00
N THR A 53 0.55 -3.02 1.73
CA THR A 53 1.54 -2.66 2.77
C THR A 53 2.96 -3.09 2.38
N GLU A 54 3.96 -2.48 3.01
CA GLU A 54 5.37 -2.85 2.78
C GLU A 54 5.65 -4.31 3.17
N ARG A 55 4.94 -4.85 4.16
CA ARG A 55 5.07 -6.25 4.59
C ARG A 55 4.54 -7.21 3.54
N GLU A 56 3.39 -6.88 2.97
CA GLU A 56 2.80 -7.64 1.88
C GLU A 56 3.66 -7.55 0.62
N ALA A 57 4.18 -6.38 0.29
CA ALA A 57 5.10 -6.18 -0.82
C ALA A 57 6.36 -7.06 -0.69
N VAL A 58 6.96 -7.13 0.50
CA VAL A 58 8.08 -8.03 0.78
C VAL A 58 7.67 -9.49 0.61
N THR A 59 6.56 -9.91 1.22
CA THR A 59 6.09 -11.29 1.20
C THR A 59 5.82 -11.76 -0.23
N TYR A 60 5.10 -10.95 -1.01
CA TYR A 60 4.80 -11.22 -2.40
C TYR A 60 6.08 -11.26 -3.26
N ALA A 61 6.98 -10.28 -3.09
CA ALA A 61 8.22 -10.21 -3.86
C ALA A 61 9.19 -11.35 -3.54
N VAL A 62 9.26 -11.83 -2.29
CA VAL A 62 10.02 -13.02 -1.93
C VAL A 62 9.47 -14.25 -2.66
N GLY A 63 8.15 -14.46 -2.64
CA GLY A 63 7.53 -15.58 -3.36
C GLY A 63 7.79 -15.53 -4.88
N MET A 64 7.81 -14.34 -5.47
CA MET A 64 8.23 -14.16 -6.88
C MET A 64 9.71 -14.48 -7.09
N ALA A 65 10.58 -14.00 -6.20
CA ALA A 65 12.02 -14.20 -6.29
C ALA A 65 12.39 -15.68 -6.18
N GLU A 66 11.78 -16.42 -5.25
CA GLU A 66 12.02 -17.85 -5.08
C GLU A 66 11.60 -18.64 -6.33
N LYS A 67 10.45 -18.31 -6.93
CA LYS A 67 10.02 -18.89 -8.22
C LYS A 67 11.01 -18.57 -9.36
N ALA A 68 11.72 -17.45 -9.27
CA ALA A 68 12.76 -17.05 -10.21
C ALA A 68 14.16 -17.61 -9.86
N GLY A 69 14.25 -18.53 -8.89
CA GLY A 69 15.48 -19.21 -8.50
C GLY A 69 16.37 -18.46 -7.51
N PHE A 70 15.82 -17.44 -6.82
CA PHE A 70 16.52 -16.81 -5.70
C PHE A 70 16.43 -17.67 -4.44
N THR A 71 17.49 -17.65 -3.63
CA THR A 71 17.51 -18.30 -2.31
C THR A 71 17.86 -17.31 -1.21
N ALA A 72 17.45 -17.59 0.03
CA ALA A 72 17.84 -16.75 1.16
C ALA A 72 19.37 -16.67 1.29
N TYR A 73 19.86 -15.47 1.57
CA TYR A 73 21.28 -15.20 1.77
C TYR A 73 21.75 -15.79 3.10
N ASP A 74 22.70 -16.70 3.00
CA ASP A 74 23.48 -17.27 4.08
C ASP A 74 24.88 -16.62 4.13
N ARG A 75 25.27 -16.11 5.30
CA ARG A 75 26.58 -15.49 5.57
C ARG A 75 27.74 -16.48 5.58
N THR A 76 27.45 -17.77 5.79
CA THR A 76 28.46 -18.84 5.90
C THR A 76 28.79 -19.46 4.53
N ARG A 77 27.96 -19.19 3.52
CA ARG A 77 28.10 -19.72 2.17
C ARG A 77 28.97 -18.81 1.29
N THR A 78 29.75 -19.44 0.41
CA THR A 78 30.43 -18.75 -0.71
C THR A 78 29.55 -18.83 -1.95
N TYR A 79 29.41 -17.70 -2.65
CA TYR A 79 28.58 -17.60 -3.85
C TYR A 79 29.41 -17.49 -5.11
N GLN A 80 28.90 -18.08 -6.18
CA GLN A 80 29.50 -18.07 -7.52
C GLN A 80 28.80 -17.07 -8.44
N PRO A 81 29.47 -16.61 -9.51
CA PRO A 81 28.82 -15.80 -10.53
C PRO A 81 27.54 -16.46 -11.06
N GLY A 82 26.45 -15.70 -11.11
CA GLY A 82 25.13 -16.16 -11.51
C GLY A 82 24.23 -16.58 -10.34
N ASP A 83 24.76 -16.80 -9.14
CA ASP A 83 23.95 -17.09 -7.95
C ASP A 83 22.99 -15.94 -7.66
N ARG A 84 21.76 -16.29 -7.28
CA ARG A 84 20.65 -15.37 -7.00
C ARG A 84 20.29 -15.47 -5.54
N VAL A 85 20.46 -14.38 -4.80
CA VAL A 85 20.21 -14.35 -3.36
C VAL A 85 19.32 -13.21 -2.94
N TYR A 86 18.58 -13.40 -1.86
CA TYR A 86 17.77 -12.36 -1.25
C TYR A 86 17.99 -12.28 0.26
N THR A 87 17.77 -11.10 0.84
CA THR A 87 17.67 -10.96 2.29
C THR A 87 16.51 -10.04 2.65
N VAL A 88 15.79 -10.42 3.71
CA VAL A 88 14.63 -9.69 4.23
C VAL A 88 15.03 -9.03 5.55
N ASN A 89 14.84 -7.72 5.63
CA ASN A 89 15.05 -6.98 6.87
C ASN A 89 13.70 -6.78 7.58
N ARG A 90 13.49 -7.52 8.68
CA ARG A 90 12.32 -7.42 9.58
C ARG A 90 10.95 -7.47 8.87
N GLY A 91 10.89 -8.15 7.73
CA GLY A 91 9.68 -8.26 6.91
C GLY A 91 9.24 -6.96 6.22
N LYS A 92 10.03 -5.88 6.25
CA LYS A 92 9.65 -4.57 5.70
C LYS A 92 10.57 -4.03 4.60
N ALA A 93 11.70 -4.70 4.36
CA ALA A 93 12.56 -4.39 3.23
C ALA A 93 13.16 -5.68 2.66
N LEU A 94 13.35 -5.68 1.34
CA LEU A 94 13.91 -6.79 0.59
C LEU A 94 15.10 -6.30 -0.22
N ILE A 95 16.20 -7.06 -0.17
CA ILE A 95 17.35 -6.86 -1.04
C ILE A 95 17.47 -8.11 -1.91
N LEU A 96 17.54 -7.90 -3.23
CA LEU A 96 17.75 -8.94 -4.24
C LEU A 96 19.11 -8.72 -4.89
N CYS A 97 19.90 -9.78 -5.05
CA CYS A 97 21.22 -9.72 -5.66
C CYS A 97 21.45 -10.86 -6.63
N VAL A 98 22.07 -10.55 -7.76
CA VAL A 98 22.65 -11.53 -8.69
C VAL A 98 24.16 -11.35 -8.66
N ILE A 99 24.89 -12.40 -8.31
CA ILE A 99 26.35 -12.33 -8.13
C ILE A 99 27.04 -12.19 -9.49
N GLY A 100 27.87 -11.17 -9.64
CA GLY A 100 28.62 -10.90 -10.87
C GLY A 100 29.94 -11.68 -10.95
N GLN A 101 30.55 -11.70 -12.14
CA GLN A 101 31.81 -12.42 -12.41
C GLN A 101 33.02 -11.85 -11.64
N ASN A 102 33.02 -10.56 -11.33
CA ASN A 102 34.15 -9.85 -10.71
C ASN A 102 33.92 -9.50 -9.23
N GLY A 103 32.97 -10.19 -8.58
CA GLY A 103 32.53 -9.84 -7.22
C GLY A 103 32.10 -8.37 -7.13
N THR A 104 32.42 -7.71 -6.01
CA THR A 104 32.09 -6.30 -5.74
C THR A 104 33.27 -5.34 -5.93
N LYS A 105 34.47 -5.84 -6.28
CA LYS A 105 35.71 -5.04 -6.37
C LYS A 105 35.59 -3.86 -7.35
N ASN A 106 34.84 -4.05 -8.43
CA ASN A 106 34.64 -3.03 -9.47
C ASN A 106 33.30 -2.29 -9.32
N GLY A 107 32.70 -2.34 -8.13
CA GLY A 107 31.40 -1.75 -7.84
C GLY A 107 30.22 -2.69 -8.10
N VAL A 108 29.02 -2.16 -7.91
CA VAL A 108 27.73 -2.86 -8.04
C VAL A 108 26.75 -2.01 -8.82
N ARG A 109 25.79 -2.65 -9.51
CA ARG A 109 24.65 -1.97 -10.13
C ARG A 109 23.46 -2.02 -9.18
N LEU A 110 23.00 -0.86 -8.73
CA LEU A 110 21.90 -0.75 -7.78
C LEU A 110 20.68 -0.13 -8.44
N GLY A 111 19.53 -0.81 -8.29
CA GLY A 111 18.22 -0.23 -8.43
C GLY A 111 17.60 -0.15 -7.04
N ILE A 112 17.12 1.03 -6.65
CA ILE A 112 16.57 1.27 -5.31
C ILE A 112 15.20 1.91 -5.50
N ALA A 113 14.20 1.34 -4.83
CA ALA A 113 12.86 1.87 -4.71
C ALA A 113 12.41 1.69 -3.25
N HIS A 114 11.39 2.44 -2.84
CA HIS A 114 10.71 2.23 -1.56
C HIS A 114 9.36 1.54 -1.82
N ILE A 115 8.86 0.82 -0.83
CA ILE A 115 7.67 -0.04 -0.93
C ILE A 115 6.59 0.31 0.11
N ASP A 116 6.85 1.32 0.93
CA ASP A 116 5.86 1.95 1.78
C ASP A 116 5.05 2.97 0.97
N SER A 117 3.76 3.06 1.28
CA SER A 117 2.83 4.02 0.69
C SER A 117 2.09 4.79 1.78
N PRO A 118 1.66 6.04 1.53
CA PRO A 118 0.85 6.80 2.48
C PRO A 118 -0.44 6.07 2.87
N ARG A 119 -0.78 6.07 4.16
CA ARG A 119 -1.86 5.27 4.77
C ARG A 119 -2.35 5.87 6.08
N LEU A 120 -3.34 5.25 6.73
CA LEU A 120 -3.73 5.58 8.10
C LEU A 120 -3.30 4.46 9.04
N ASP A 121 -2.38 4.75 9.95
CA ASP A 121 -1.93 3.78 10.95
C ASP A 121 -2.85 3.83 12.16
N LEU A 122 -3.17 2.68 12.75
CA LEU A 122 -3.89 2.67 14.01
C LEU A 122 -2.98 3.21 15.13
N LYS A 123 -3.53 4.08 16.00
CA LYS A 123 -2.83 4.51 17.22
C LYS A 123 -2.65 3.31 18.17
N PRO A 124 -1.71 3.34 19.13
CA PRO A 124 -1.47 2.21 20.05
C PRO A 124 -2.70 1.77 20.87
N ASN A 125 -3.59 2.71 21.21
CA ASN A 125 -4.90 2.44 21.81
C ASN A 125 -5.98 2.95 20.85
N PRO A 126 -6.30 2.20 19.78
CA PRO A 126 -7.11 2.75 18.69
C PRO A 126 -8.60 2.61 18.96
N LEU A 127 -9.03 1.53 19.62
CA LEU A 127 -10.44 1.19 19.76
C LEU A 127 -11.11 2.05 20.83
N TYR A 128 -12.17 2.76 20.44
CA TYR A 128 -13.00 3.51 21.38
C TYR A 128 -14.47 3.56 20.94
N GLU A 129 -15.35 3.83 21.90
CA GLU A 129 -16.78 4.05 21.66
C GLU A 129 -17.13 5.53 21.78
N SER A 130 -18.02 6.01 20.91
CA SER A 130 -18.62 7.33 21.00
C SER A 130 -19.97 7.36 20.28
N ASN A 131 -21.00 7.87 20.95
CA ASN A 131 -22.36 7.99 20.39
C ASN A 131 -22.90 6.63 19.87
N ASP A 132 -22.74 5.56 20.65
CA ASP A 132 -23.15 4.20 20.30
C ASP A 132 -22.49 3.64 19.02
N LEU A 133 -21.32 4.18 18.65
CA LEU A 133 -20.51 3.74 17.53
C LEU A 133 -19.09 3.42 18.01
N ALA A 134 -18.52 2.34 17.49
CA ALA A 134 -17.13 1.99 17.69
C ALA A 134 -16.27 2.53 16.55
N PHE A 135 -15.09 3.04 16.92
CA PHE A 135 -14.14 3.62 16.00
C PHE A 135 -12.71 3.11 16.27
N PHE A 136 -11.88 3.13 15.23
CA PHE A 136 -10.44 3.15 15.39
C PHE A 136 -9.88 4.56 15.26
N LYS A 137 -9.10 5.01 16.26
CA LYS A 137 -8.24 6.18 16.16
C LYS A 137 -7.05 5.88 15.26
N THR A 138 -6.78 6.80 14.35
CA THR A 138 -5.66 6.68 13.43
C THR A 138 -4.66 7.81 13.58
N HIS A 139 -3.49 7.61 12.99
CA HIS A 139 -2.50 8.63 12.71
C HIS A 139 -2.04 8.42 11.27
N TYR A 140 -2.07 9.47 10.45
CA TYR A 140 -1.69 9.34 9.05
C TYR A 140 -0.18 9.11 8.91
N TYR A 141 0.20 8.26 7.97
CA TYR A 141 1.57 8.01 7.55
C TYR A 141 1.82 8.66 6.18
N GLY A 142 2.92 9.41 6.06
CA GLY A 142 3.29 10.10 4.82
C GLY A 142 2.46 11.36 4.51
N GLY A 143 2.66 11.90 3.31
CA GLY A 143 2.06 13.15 2.84
C GLY A 143 0.65 12.98 2.26
N ILE A 144 -0.29 12.47 3.05
CA ILE A 144 -1.65 12.24 2.55
C ILE A 144 -2.39 13.55 2.24
N LYS A 145 -3.24 13.52 1.21
CA LYS A 145 -4.29 14.53 1.01
C LYS A 145 -5.50 14.14 1.84
N LYS A 146 -5.56 14.62 3.09
CA LYS A 146 -6.57 14.23 4.10
C LYS A 146 -8.00 14.19 3.57
N TYR A 147 -8.40 15.16 2.75
CA TYR A 147 -9.74 15.25 2.16
C TYR A 147 -10.12 14.10 1.20
N GLN A 148 -9.16 13.26 0.77
CA GLN A 148 -9.43 12.12 -0.12
C GLN A 148 -9.67 10.80 0.63
N TRP A 149 -9.57 10.80 1.97
CA TRP A 149 -9.71 9.60 2.80
C TRP A 149 -11.12 9.37 3.36
N PRO A 150 -11.92 10.42 3.65
CA PRO A 150 -13.32 10.23 4.00
C PRO A 150 -14.14 9.65 2.85
N THR A 151 -15.19 8.90 3.18
CA THR A 151 -16.17 8.34 2.23
C THR A 151 -15.60 7.38 1.17
N VAL A 152 -14.40 6.85 1.41
CA VAL A 152 -13.77 5.80 0.61
C VAL A 152 -13.81 4.49 1.39
N PRO A 153 -14.14 3.34 0.77
CA PRO A 153 -14.01 2.04 1.42
C PRO A 153 -12.55 1.79 1.83
N LEU A 154 -12.35 1.35 3.06
CA LEU A 154 -11.04 1.03 3.61
C LEU A 154 -11.02 -0.42 4.10
N ALA A 155 -9.91 -1.10 3.90
CA ALA A 155 -9.57 -2.41 4.43
C ALA A 155 -8.55 -2.27 5.58
N LEU A 156 -8.62 -3.19 6.56
CA LEU A 156 -7.67 -3.28 7.68
C LEU A 156 -6.60 -4.30 7.34
N HIS A 157 -5.35 -3.87 7.33
CA HIS A 157 -4.18 -4.68 6.99
C HIS A 157 -3.08 -4.53 8.03
N GLY A 158 -2.37 -5.60 8.32
CA GLY A 158 -1.14 -5.53 9.10
C GLY A 158 -0.90 -6.77 9.94
N VAL A 159 -0.21 -6.59 11.07
CA VAL A 159 0.15 -7.70 11.97
C VAL A 159 -0.06 -7.35 13.43
N VAL A 160 -0.30 -8.37 14.25
CA VAL A 160 -0.32 -8.29 15.71
C VAL A 160 0.73 -9.23 16.28
N ALA A 161 1.63 -8.70 17.11
CA ALA A 161 2.59 -9.52 17.85
C ALA A 161 2.01 -9.88 19.23
N MET A 162 1.77 -11.17 19.43
CA MET A 162 1.15 -11.76 20.62
C MET A 162 2.17 -11.90 21.76
N LYS A 163 1.66 -11.99 22.99
CA LYS A 163 2.49 -12.19 24.21
C LYS A 163 3.34 -13.46 24.19
N ASP A 164 2.90 -14.49 23.48
CA ASP A 164 3.63 -15.75 23.31
C ASP A 164 4.73 -15.68 22.22
N GLY A 165 4.91 -14.51 21.59
CA GLY A 165 5.89 -14.26 20.54
C GLY A 165 5.41 -14.60 19.14
N ARG A 166 4.20 -15.14 18.96
CA ARG A 166 3.62 -15.33 17.63
C ARG A 166 3.29 -13.98 17.00
N VAL A 167 3.54 -13.86 15.70
CA VAL A 167 3.08 -12.74 14.88
C VAL A 167 2.00 -13.27 13.96
N MET A 168 0.86 -12.61 13.94
CA MET A 168 -0.31 -13.02 13.17
C MET A 168 -0.69 -11.90 12.23
N ASP A 169 -1.02 -12.28 11.00
CA ASP A 169 -1.51 -11.34 10.00
C ASP A 169 -3.00 -11.04 10.19
N VAL A 170 -3.38 -9.79 9.95
CA VAL A 170 -4.76 -9.31 10.05
C VAL A 170 -5.14 -8.67 8.72
N TYR A 171 -6.14 -9.24 8.07
CA TYR A 171 -6.73 -8.78 6.81
C TYR A 171 -8.25 -8.79 6.92
N ILE A 172 -8.89 -7.64 6.71
CA ILE A 172 -10.34 -7.50 6.66
C ILE A 172 -10.73 -6.45 5.62
N GLY A 173 -11.59 -6.80 4.68
CA GLY A 173 -12.28 -5.86 3.79
C GLY A 173 -11.86 -5.92 2.31
N ASP A 174 -10.97 -6.83 1.95
CA ASP A 174 -10.54 -7.07 0.56
C ASP A 174 -11.32 -8.19 -0.13
N ASP A 175 -11.83 -9.16 0.63
CA ASP A 175 -12.54 -10.32 0.08
C ASP A 175 -14.04 -10.04 -0.14
N GLU A 176 -14.60 -10.66 -1.17
CA GLU A 176 -16.03 -10.51 -1.49
C GLU A 176 -16.90 -10.99 -0.32
N GLY A 177 -17.79 -10.11 0.15
CA GLY A 177 -18.66 -10.37 1.29
C GLY A 177 -18.07 -10.01 2.66
N GLU A 178 -16.80 -9.60 2.74
CA GLU A 178 -16.24 -9.00 3.95
C GLU A 178 -16.71 -7.54 4.14
N PRO A 179 -16.79 -7.05 5.39
CA PRO A 179 -17.09 -5.65 5.65
C PRO A 179 -15.90 -4.77 5.25
N CYS A 180 -16.20 -3.65 4.60
CA CYS A 180 -15.27 -2.54 4.49
C CYS A 180 -15.55 -1.49 5.58
N PHE A 181 -14.56 -0.65 5.84
CA PHE A 181 -14.62 0.43 6.81
C PHE A 181 -14.62 1.78 6.13
N VAL A 182 -14.88 2.85 6.89
CA VAL A 182 -14.93 4.20 6.32
C VAL A 182 -14.59 5.26 7.36
N VAL A 183 -13.94 6.33 6.94
CA VAL A 183 -13.90 7.60 7.68
C VAL A 183 -15.12 8.42 7.24
N SER A 184 -16.01 8.78 8.17
CA SER A 184 -17.20 9.58 7.86
C SER A 184 -16.83 11.02 7.52
N ASP A 185 -17.58 11.65 6.61
CA ASP A 185 -17.54 13.09 6.36
C ASP A 185 -18.87 13.76 6.72
N LEU A 186 -18.83 15.07 6.95
CA LEU A 186 -20.00 15.87 7.21
C LEU A 186 -20.76 16.11 5.90
N LEU A 187 -22.05 15.78 5.90
CA LEU A 187 -22.92 16.00 4.73
C LEU A 187 -22.97 17.50 4.34
N PRO A 188 -23.15 17.82 3.04
CA PRO A 188 -23.00 19.18 2.53
C PRO A 188 -23.99 20.19 3.15
N HIS A 189 -25.17 19.74 3.56
CA HIS A 189 -26.20 20.60 4.17
C HIS A 189 -25.77 21.21 5.52
N LEU A 190 -24.81 20.59 6.20
CA LEU A 190 -24.28 21.04 7.49
C LEU A 190 -22.80 21.46 7.40
N ALA A 191 -22.16 21.29 6.24
CA ALA A 191 -20.73 21.50 6.04
C ALA A 191 -20.34 22.94 5.68
N VAL A 192 -21.20 23.94 5.91
CA VAL A 192 -20.95 25.34 5.49
C VAL A 192 -19.62 25.88 6.05
N ASP A 193 -19.34 25.64 7.34
CA ASP A 193 -18.06 26.03 7.94
C ASP A 193 -16.87 25.27 7.35
N GLN A 194 -17.00 23.94 7.19
CA GLN A 194 -15.96 23.07 6.63
C GLN A 194 -15.59 23.50 5.20
N MET A 195 -16.60 23.77 4.35
CA MET A 195 -16.44 24.19 2.95
C MET A 195 -15.81 25.60 2.82
N SER A 196 -15.95 26.45 3.85
CA SER A 196 -15.35 27.79 3.84
C SER A 196 -13.84 27.77 4.11
N LYS A 197 -13.30 26.67 4.66
CA LYS A 197 -11.89 26.53 5.00
C LYS A 197 -11.06 26.24 3.75
N VAL A 198 -9.80 26.69 3.76
CA VAL A 198 -8.82 26.21 2.79
C VAL A 198 -8.66 24.69 2.93
N MET A 199 -8.52 24.00 1.80
CA MET A 199 -8.56 22.53 1.74
C MET A 199 -7.59 21.82 2.70
N THR A 200 -6.43 22.42 2.97
CA THR A 200 -5.43 21.89 3.92
C THR A 200 -5.84 21.98 5.39
N LYS A 201 -6.84 22.80 5.71
CA LYS A 201 -7.40 23.02 7.06
C LYS A 201 -8.84 22.51 7.20
N ALA A 202 -9.49 22.13 6.10
CA ALA A 202 -10.86 21.61 6.11
C ALA A 202 -10.97 20.24 6.80
N PHE A 203 -9.87 19.48 6.82
CA PHE A 203 -9.79 18.15 7.43
C PHE A 203 -8.58 18.05 8.35
N ASP A 204 -8.81 17.81 9.64
CA ASP A 204 -7.74 17.54 10.60
C ASP A 204 -7.38 16.04 10.58
N GLY A 205 -6.12 15.71 10.88
CA GLY A 205 -5.67 14.32 11.01
C GLY A 205 -6.38 13.59 12.15
N GLU A 206 -6.66 14.29 13.26
CA GLU A 206 -7.40 13.72 14.40
C GLU A 206 -8.87 13.40 14.09
N MET A 207 -9.40 13.90 12.96
CA MET A 207 -10.75 13.56 12.50
C MET A 207 -10.80 12.28 11.67
N LEU A 208 -9.66 11.69 11.29
CA LEU A 208 -9.58 10.50 10.46
C LEU A 208 -9.82 9.21 11.27
N ASN A 209 -10.84 9.22 12.12
CA ASN A 209 -11.25 8.04 12.88
C ASN A 209 -12.15 7.16 12.00
N VAL A 210 -11.87 5.87 12.02
CA VAL A 210 -12.50 4.89 11.12
C VAL A 210 -13.68 4.28 11.85
N LEU A 211 -14.87 4.35 11.26
CA LEU A 211 -16.06 3.69 11.79
C LEU A 211 -15.98 2.19 11.55
N ILE A 212 -16.13 1.39 12.62
CA ILE A 212 -15.97 -0.07 12.56
C ILE A 212 -17.18 -0.87 13.07
N GLY A 213 -18.16 -0.22 13.69
CA GLY A 213 -19.44 -0.86 13.96
C GLY A 213 -20.32 -0.10 14.94
N SER A 214 -21.52 -0.64 15.17
CA SER A 214 -22.59 0.02 15.92
C SER A 214 -23.44 -0.94 16.77
N ARG A 215 -23.17 -2.24 16.71
CA ARG A 215 -23.98 -3.24 17.42
C ARG A 215 -23.42 -3.45 18.83
N PRO A 216 -24.22 -3.25 19.90
CA PRO A 216 -23.77 -3.51 21.26
C PRO A 216 -23.76 -5.00 21.59
N PHE A 217 -22.95 -5.38 22.57
CA PHE A 217 -22.98 -6.70 23.17
C PHE A 217 -24.28 -6.85 23.98
N ARG A 218 -25.01 -7.95 23.76
CA ARG A 218 -26.37 -8.13 24.30
C ARG A 218 -26.33 -8.95 25.58
N ASP A 219 -25.73 -8.41 26.63
CA ASP A 219 -25.86 -8.94 27.99
C ASP A 219 -25.48 -7.85 29.01
N GLY A 220 -26.47 -7.35 29.76
CA GLY A 220 -26.28 -6.33 30.81
C GLY A 220 -26.39 -4.86 30.39
N GLU A 221 -26.15 -3.97 31.36
CA GLU A 221 -26.10 -2.50 31.23
C GLU A 221 -24.66 -1.99 31.24
N GLU A 222 -23.75 -2.72 30.60
CA GLU A 222 -22.33 -2.36 30.57
C GLU A 222 -22.09 -1.09 29.73
N SER A 223 -21.27 -0.18 30.25
CA SER A 223 -20.72 0.92 29.46
C SER A 223 -19.79 0.37 28.37
N GLU A 224 -19.67 1.07 27.24
CA GLU A 224 -18.82 0.66 26.12
C GLU A 224 -19.23 -0.69 25.48
N SER A 225 -20.54 -0.98 25.48
CA SER A 225 -21.08 -2.26 24.98
C SER A 225 -20.84 -2.51 23.48
N VAL A 226 -20.73 -1.47 22.65
CA VAL A 226 -20.39 -1.58 21.22
C VAL A 226 -18.91 -1.90 21.05
N LYS A 227 -18.05 -1.20 21.78
CA LYS A 227 -16.61 -1.50 21.84
C LYS A 227 -16.37 -2.94 22.29
N LEU A 228 -17.07 -3.39 23.35
CA LEU A 228 -16.98 -4.77 23.83
C LEU A 228 -17.34 -5.78 22.73
N ASN A 229 -18.43 -5.53 22.00
CA ASN A 229 -18.84 -6.42 20.91
C ASN A 229 -17.82 -6.47 19.78
N ILE A 230 -17.24 -5.32 19.38
CA ILE A 230 -16.16 -5.29 18.38
C ILE A 230 -14.95 -6.07 18.87
N MET A 231 -14.54 -5.88 20.12
CA MET A 231 -13.41 -6.61 20.68
C MET A 231 -13.70 -8.12 20.76
N ASN A 232 -14.94 -8.52 21.06
CA ASN A 232 -15.35 -9.92 21.02
C ASN A 232 -15.23 -10.52 19.61
N LEU A 233 -15.67 -9.81 18.57
CA LEU A 233 -15.53 -10.27 17.18
C LEU A 233 -14.07 -10.43 16.75
N LEU A 234 -13.21 -9.47 17.14
CA LEU A 234 -11.77 -9.56 16.87
C LEU A 234 -11.11 -10.71 17.63
N TYR A 235 -11.52 -10.93 18.89
CA TYR A 235 -11.04 -12.04 19.69
C TYR A 235 -11.51 -13.39 19.14
N GLU A 236 -12.75 -13.52 18.68
CA GLU A 236 -13.24 -14.75 18.05
C GLU A 236 -12.52 -15.05 16.73
N LYS A 237 -12.25 -14.04 15.89
CA LYS A 237 -11.60 -14.23 14.58
C LYS A 237 -10.08 -14.45 14.71
N TYR A 238 -9.40 -13.70 15.58
CA TYR A 238 -7.94 -13.64 15.64
C TYR A 238 -7.35 -14.04 16.99
N GLY A 239 -8.13 -14.03 18.08
CA GLY A 239 -7.67 -14.42 19.40
C GLY A 239 -6.82 -13.39 20.13
N PHE A 240 -6.73 -12.15 19.63
CA PHE A 240 -6.04 -11.06 20.32
C PHE A 240 -6.99 -10.21 21.16
N THR A 241 -6.45 -9.58 22.20
CA THR A 241 -7.16 -8.71 23.15
C THR A 241 -6.82 -7.25 22.90
N GLU A 242 -7.54 -6.32 23.52
CA GLU A 242 -7.29 -4.88 23.35
C GLU A 242 -5.84 -4.49 23.69
N ALA A 243 -5.22 -5.14 24.68
CA ALA A 243 -3.84 -4.88 25.06
C ALA A 243 -2.82 -5.21 23.94
N ASP A 244 -3.16 -6.11 23.02
CA ASP A 244 -2.28 -6.53 21.94
C ASP A 244 -2.19 -5.48 20.81
N PHE A 245 -3.09 -4.47 20.79
CA PHE A 245 -2.93 -3.30 19.90
C PHE A 245 -1.63 -2.53 20.17
N MET A 246 -1.11 -2.57 21.40
CA MET A 246 0.16 -1.92 21.77
C MET A 246 1.38 -2.52 21.04
N SER A 247 1.28 -3.77 20.60
CA SER A 247 2.29 -4.50 19.83
C SER A 247 1.81 -4.82 18.41
N ALA A 248 0.80 -4.09 17.93
CA ALA A 248 0.25 -4.21 16.59
C ALA A 248 0.85 -3.17 15.63
N ASP A 249 0.89 -3.53 14.37
CA ASP A 249 1.29 -2.71 13.24
C ASP A 249 0.17 -2.84 12.21
N LEU A 250 -0.93 -2.15 12.50
CA LEU A 250 -2.20 -2.21 11.77
C LEU A 250 -2.47 -0.89 11.07
N THR A 251 -3.03 -1.00 9.87
CA THR A 251 -3.15 0.10 8.93
C THR A 251 -4.47 0.00 8.18
N MET A 252 -5.05 1.15 7.85
CA MET A 252 -6.17 1.26 6.94
C MET A 252 -5.67 1.67 5.57
N VAL A 253 -6.07 0.92 4.56
CA VAL A 253 -5.72 1.12 3.15
C VAL A 253 -6.99 1.06 2.30
N PRO A 254 -7.06 1.81 1.18
CA PRO A 254 -8.15 1.67 0.23
C PRO A 254 -8.11 0.34 -0.55
#